data_AF-A0AA37ZA92-F1
#
_entry.id   AF-A0AA37ZA92-F1
#
_cell.length_a   1.000
_cell.length_b   1.000
_cell.length_c   1.000
_cell.angle_alpha   90.00
_cell.angle_beta   90.00
_cell.angle_gamma   90.00
#
_symmetry.space_group_name_H-M   'P 1'
#
loop_
_entity.id
_entity.type
_entity.pdbx_description
1 polymer ?
#
loop_
_entity_poly.entity_id
_entity_poly.type
_entity_poly.pdbx_seq_one_letter_code
_entity_poly.pdbx_strand_id
1 'polypeptide(L)'
;MKYLFFALLFSLPAFATEVVQWENIPLPIALHVGQERIVDVGKAVRIGYPATLEGKVRLQSAGGKVFLLANTAFPSTRIQLRDTGSGELILLDIQATQGTSPLEPVKISYAPQTPATAKTSVPVTASTEPLPILLVRYAAQNLYAPLRTVEALPGVTPAPVRLAKLITTLLPQQPVTATPLAAWQVNATTVTAIRLQNQSGQLITLDPRELQGQFTAAAFQHDWLGPRGLAEDTTVVYLVTDGPVSRTLLPEPKP
;
A
#
# COMPACT_ATOMS: atom_id res chain seq x y z
N MET A 1 -74.12 -10.16 4.87
CA MET A 1 -72.91 -10.95 4.57
C MET A 1 -71.74 -9.99 4.46
N LYS A 2 -70.78 -10.04 5.40
CA LYS A 2 -69.63 -9.12 5.43
C LYS A 2 -68.38 -9.95 5.12
N TYR A 3 -67.84 -9.76 3.92
CA TYR A 3 -66.69 -10.51 3.41
C TYR A 3 -65.42 -10.08 4.16
N LEU A 4 -64.81 -11.01 4.88
CA LEU A 4 -63.54 -10.82 5.56
C LEU A 4 -62.42 -11.08 4.54
N PHE A 5 -61.73 -10.03 4.12
CA PHE A 5 -60.62 -10.12 3.16
C PHE A 5 -59.37 -10.57 3.92
N PHE A 6 -58.94 -11.81 3.73
CA PHE A 6 -57.73 -12.37 4.33
C PHE A 6 -56.54 -11.98 3.45
N ALA A 7 -55.77 -10.97 3.86
CA ALA A 7 -54.56 -10.54 3.16
C ALA A 7 -53.40 -11.48 3.54
N LEU A 8 -52.96 -12.29 2.57
CA LEU A 8 -51.79 -13.16 2.70
C LEU A 8 -50.51 -12.32 2.50
N LEU A 9 -49.78 -12.06 3.58
CA LEU A 9 -48.48 -11.39 3.54
C LEU A 9 -47.41 -12.38 3.04
N PHE A 10 -46.99 -12.26 1.78
CA PHE A 10 -45.81 -12.93 1.26
C PHE A 10 -44.55 -12.20 1.75
N SER A 11 -43.74 -12.87 2.57
CA SER A 11 -42.41 -12.39 2.95
C SER A 11 -41.42 -12.65 1.81
N LEU A 12 -40.96 -11.60 1.14
CA LEU A 12 -39.87 -11.68 0.16
C LEU A 12 -38.53 -11.91 0.89
N PRO A 13 -37.64 -12.79 0.39
CA PRO A 13 -36.28 -12.90 0.92
C PRO A 13 -35.52 -11.59 0.68
N ALA A 14 -35.01 -11.00 1.75
CA ALA A 14 -34.13 -9.84 1.69
C ALA A 14 -32.69 -10.32 1.42
N PHE A 15 -32.12 -9.91 0.29
CA PHE A 15 -30.68 -10.08 0.05
C PHE A 15 -29.97 -8.88 0.68
N ALA A 16 -29.33 -9.05 1.83
CA ALA A 16 -28.44 -8.04 2.37
C ALA A 16 -26.99 -8.31 1.90
N THR A 17 -26.22 -7.24 1.76
CA THR A 17 -24.78 -7.29 1.46
C THR A 17 -24.05 -6.98 2.74
N GLU A 18 -23.18 -7.89 3.20
CA GLU A 18 -22.37 -7.64 4.39
C GLU A 18 -21.25 -6.67 4.01
N VAL A 19 -21.29 -5.46 4.54
CA VAL A 19 -20.24 -4.45 4.33
C VAL A 19 -19.25 -4.53 5.47
N VAL A 20 -18.04 -4.98 5.17
CA VAL A 20 -16.96 -5.14 6.16
C VAL A 20 -15.91 -4.07 5.92
N GLN A 21 -15.62 -3.27 6.94
CA GLN A 21 -14.67 -2.16 6.87
C GLN A 21 -13.23 -2.65 7.04
N TRP A 22 -12.36 -2.40 6.05
CA TRP A 22 -10.93 -2.66 6.14
C TRP A 22 -10.23 -1.56 6.93
N GLU A 23 -9.66 -1.92 8.09
CA GLU A 23 -8.91 -1.01 8.99
C GLU A 23 -7.45 -1.47 9.21
N ASN A 24 -6.87 -2.25 8.28
CA ASN A 24 -5.62 -3.00 8.49
C ASN A 24 -5.67 -4.06 9.61
N ILE A 25 -6.88 -4.47 9.99
CA ILE A 25 -7.13 -5.61 10.89
C ILE A 25 -7.56 -6.80 10.01
N PRO A 26 -7.02 -8.01 10.23
CA PRO A 26 -7.44 -9.21 9.51
C PRO A 26 -8.96 -9.38 9.52
N LEU A 27 -9.57 -9.45 8.33
CA LEU A 27 -11.02 -9.53 8.23
C LEU A 27 -11.50 -10.96 8.43
N PRO A 28 -12.36 -11.23 9.43
CA PRO A 28 -12.94 -12.54 9.59
C PRO A 28 -13.95 -12.80 8.46
N ILE A 29 -13.80 -13.91 7.76
CA ILE A 29 -14.76 -14.36 6.74
C ILE A 29 -15.20 -15.78 7.08
N ALA A 30 -16.47 -15.89 7.46
CA ALA A 30 -17.13 -17.19 7.58
C ALA A 30 -17.47 -17.76 6.20
N LEU A 31 -17.33 -19.06 6.03
CA LEU A 31 -17.72 -19.82 4.85
C LEU A 31 -18.58 -21.01 5.30
N HIS A 32 -19.50 -21.43 4.44
CA HIS A 32 -20.19 -22.69 4.58
C HIS A 32 -19.66 -23.70 3.58
N VAL A 33 -19.53 -24.95 4.02
CA VAL A 33 -19.09 -26.04 3.17
C VAL A 33 -20.09 -26.23 2.02
N GLY A 34 -19.58 -26.29 0.79
CA GLY A 34 -20.36 -26.46 -0.44
C GLY A 34 -20.98 -25.17 -0.98
N GLN A 35 -20.74 -24.02 -0.36
CA GLN A 35 -21.24 -22.73 -0.82
C GLN A 35 -20.10 -21.81 -1.27
N GLU A 36 -20.30 -21.17 -2.42
CA GLU A 36 -19.38 -20.13 -2.89
C GLU A 36 -19.76 -18.79 -2.26
N ARG A 37 -18.77 -18.15 -1.62
CA ARG A 37 -18.88 -16.80 -1.09
C ARG A 37 -18.04 -15.85 -1.92
N ILE A 38 -18.64 -14.76 -2.35
CA ILE A 38 -17.98 -13.72 -3.14
C ILE A 38 -17.56 -12.59 -2.20
N VAL A 39 -16.29 -12.21 -2.30
CA VAL A 39 -15.72 -11.05 -1.62
C VAL A 39 -15.40 -10.01 -2.68
N ASP A 40 -16.13 -8.90 -2.68
CA ASP A 40 -15.82 -7.76 -3.54
C ASP A 40 -14.71 -6.92 -2.90
N VAL A 41 -13.53 -6.99 -3.52
CA VAL A 41 -12.32 -6.30 -3.07
C VAL A 41 -12.16 -4.98 -3.84
N GLY A 42 -12.87 -4.76 -4.95
CA GLY A 42 -12.76 -3.55 -5.77
C GLY A 42 -11.38 -3.31 -6.43
N LYS A 43 -10.40 -4.20 -6.24
CA LYS A 43 -9.02 -4.10 -6.75
C LYS A 43 -8.56 -5.45 -7.30
N ALA A 44 -7.73 -5.45 -8.35
CA ALA A 44 -7.18 -6.67 -8.91
C ALA A 44 -6.09 -7.25 -7.99
N VAL A 45 -6.34 -8.43 -7.41
CA VAL A 45 -5.47 -9.02 -6.38
C VAL A 45 -4.91 -10.38 -6.79
N ARG A 46 -3.71 -10.70 -6.26
CA ARG A 46 -3.13 -12.05 -6.25
C ARG A 46 -3.34 -12.68 -4.87
N ILE A 47 -3.71 -13.96 -4.85
CA ILE A 47 -4.00 -14.70 -3.63
C ILE A 47 -2.76 -15.50 -3.23
N GLY A 48 -2.28 -15.32 -2.00
CA GLY A 48 -1.31 -16.21 -1.37
C GLY A 48 -2.03 -17.46 -0.84
N TYR A 49 -1.63 -18.63 -1.32
CA TYR A 49 -2.26 -19.92 -0.97
C TYR A 49 -1.43 -20.65 0.10
N PRO A 50 -1.88 -20.71 1.36
CA PRO A 50 -1.16 -21.46 2.40
C PRO A 50 -1.41 -22.97 2.27
N ALA A 51 -0.38 -23.78 2.53
CA ALA A 51 -0.44 -25.25 2.40
C ALA A 51 -1.52 -25.90 3.30
N THR A 52 -1.91 -25.26 4.40
CA THR A 52 -2.94 -25.76 5.32
C THR A 52 -4.35 -25.85 4.71
N LEU A 53 -4.57 -25.11 3.61
CA LEU A 53 -5.84 -24.98 2.90
C LEU A 53 -5.95 -25.84 1.63
N GLU A 54 -4.89 -26.58 1.30
CA GLU A 54 -4.80 -27.39 0.08
C GLU A 54 -5.92 -28.44 0.02
N GLY A 55 -6.69 -28.40 -1.07
CA GLY A 55 -7.88 -29.24 -1.29
C GLY A 55 -9.12 -28.87 -0.46
N LYS A 56 -8.97 -28.07 0.62
CA LYS A 56 -10.06 -27.72 1.53
C LYS A 56 -10.90 -26.54 1.06
N VAL A 57 -10.30 -25.62 0.32
CA VAL A 57 -10.96 -24.43 -0.22
C VAL A 57 -10.40 -24.10 -1.62
N ARG A 58 -11.31 -23.75 -2.53
CA ARG A 58 -10.99 -23.21 -3.84
C ARG A 58 -11.05 -21.69 -3.76
N LEU A 59 -9.93 -21.05 -4.08
CA LEU A 59 -9.75 -19.60 -4.06
C LEU A 59 -9.51 -19.11 -5.49
N GLN A 60 -10.30 -18.17 -5.99
CA GLN A 60 -10.13 -17.58 -7.32
C GLN A 60 -10.25 -16.06 -7.25
N SER A 61 -9.45 -15.34 -8.02
CA SER A 61 -9.59 -13.88 -8.18
C SER A 61 -9.87 -13.54 -9.63
N ALA A 62 -10.92 -12.74 -9.86
CA ALA A 62 -11.26 -12.23 -11.19
C ALA A 62 -12.03 -10.91 -11.06
N GLY A 63 -11.69 -9.92 -11.90
CA GLY A 63 -12.45 -8.67 -12.02
C GLY A 63 -12.58 -7.85 -10.72
N GLY A 64 -11.58 -7.91 -9.84
CA GLY A 64 -11.62 -7.22 -8.54
C GLY A 64 -12.39 -7.95 -7.44
N LYS A 65 -12.87 -9.17 -7.71
CA LYS A 65 -13.58 -10.02 -6.76
C LYS A 65 -12.75 -11.25 -6.42
N VAL A 66 -12.97 -11.80 -5.23
CA VAL A 66 -12.41 -13.05 -4.76
C VAL A 66 -13.54 -14.03 -4.49
N PHE A 67 -13.48 -15.19 -5.15
CA PHE A 67 -14.44 -16.28 -5.03
C PHE A 67 -13.85 -17.33 -4.10
N LEU A 68 -14.58 -17.64 -3.03
CA LEU A 68 -14.18 -18.54 -1.96
C LEU A 68 -15.19 -19.69 -1.90
N LEU A 69 -14.77 -20.89 -2.29
CA LEU A 69 -15.60 -22.10 -2.19
C LEU A 69 -14.96 -23.07 -1.20
N ALA A 70 -15.59 -23.27 -0.04
CA ALA A 70 -15.13 -24.23 0.96
C ALA A 70 -15.63 -25.64 0.61
N ASN A 71 -14.72 -26.59 0.41
CA ASN A 71 -15.05 -27.99 0.15
C ASN A 71 -15.17 -28.80 1.45
N THR A 72 -14.45 -28.39 2.49
CA THR A 72 -14.42 -29.06 3.80
C THR A 72 -14.40 -28.01 4.91
N ALA A 73 -14.79 -28.40 6.13
CA ALA A 73 -14.71 -27.52 7.29
C ALA A 73 -13.24 -27.35 7.74
N PHE A 74 -12.86 -26.15 8.13
CA PHE A 74 -11.50 -25.84 8.59
C PHE A 74 -11.48 -24.69 9.61
N PRO A 75 -10.51 -24.69 10.54
CA PRO A 75 -10.38 -23.63 11.54
C PRO A 75 -9.92 -22.32 10.90
N SER A 76 -10.13 -21.20 11.60
CA SER A 76 -9.71 -19.87 11.14
C SER A 76 -8.26 -19.85 10.66
N THR A 77 -8.08 -19.56 9.37
CA THR A 77 -6.80 -19.60 8.66
C THR A 77 -6.62 -18.31 7.88
N ARG A 78 -5.45 -17.68 8.04
CA ARG A 78 -5.12 -16.42 7.37
C ARG A 78 -4.68 -16.62 5.94
N ILE A 79 -5.30 -15.90 5.01
CA ILE A 79 -4.88 -15.76 3.62
C ILE A 79 -4.45 -14.31 3.35
N GLN A 80 -3.57 -14.13 2.36
CA GLN A 80 -3.06 -12.81 1.97
C GLN A 80 -3.53 -12.49 0.55
N LEU A 81 -4.14 -11.33 0.36
CA LEU A 81 -4.41 -10.76 -0.96
C LEU A 81 -3.42 -9.64 -1.20
N ARG A 82 -2.70 -9.69 -2.32
CA ARG A 82 -1.79 -8.64 -2.73
C ARG A 82 -2.38 -7.89 -3.92
N ASP A 83 -2.60 -6.60 -3.78
CA ASP A 83 -2.98 -5.76 -4.91
C ASP A 83 -1.89 -5.79 -5.99
N THR A 84 -2.29 -6.04 -7.23
CA THR A 84 -1.40 -6.07 -8.39
C THR A 84 -0.93 -4.68 -8.81
N GLY A 85 -1.70 -3.63 -8.50
CA GLY A 85 -1.38 -2.24 -8.82
C GLY A 85 -0.44 -1.62 -7.78
N SER A 86 -0.89 -1.56 -6.52
CA SER A 86 -0.17 -0.88 -5.44
C SER A 86 0.80 -1.77 -4.64
N GLY A 87 0.63 -3.10 -4.69
CA GLY A 87 1.35 -4.03 -3.82
C GLY A 87 0.80 -4.10 -2.38
N GLU A 88 -0.28 -3.37 -2.07
CA GLU A 88 -0.97 -3.38 -0.78
C GLU A 88 -1.36 -4.81 -0.38
N LEU A 89 -1.16 -5.14 0.90
CA LEU A 89 -1.49 -6.44 1.46
C LEU A 89 -2.77 -6.35 2.29
N ILE A 90 -3.77 -7.13 1.89
CA ILE A 90 -5.03 -7.31 2.61
C ILE A 90 -5.00 -8.70 3.25
N LEU A 91 -5.28 -8.78 4.55
CA LEU A 91 -5.27 -10.01 5.32
C LEU A 91 -6.70 -10.44 5.60
N LEU A 92 -7.04 -11.70 5.28
CA LEU A 92 -8.35 -12.26 5.60
C LEU A 92 -8.19 -13.53 6.40
N ASP A 93 -8.95 -13.65 7.48
CA ASP A 93 -9.02 -14.82 8.32
C ASP A 93 -10.28 -15.61 7.92
N ILE A 94 -10.10 -16.63 7.08
CA ILE A 94 -11.21 -17.44 6.58
C ILE A 94 -11.43 -18.65 7.49
N GLN A 95 -12.68 -18.99 7.74
CA GLN A 95 -13.07 -20.21 8.45
C GLN A 95 -14.26 -20.87 7.76
N ALA A 96 -14.33 -22.20 7.78
CA ALA A 96 -15.45 -22.93 7.19
C ALA A 96 -16.16 -23.83 8.22
N THR A 97 -17.47 -23.65 8.35
CA THR A 97 -18.34 -24.44 9.23
C THR A 97 -19.42 -25.17 8.44
N GLN A 98 -19.99 -26.22 9.04
CA GLN A 98 -21.17 -26.89 8.51
C GLN A 98 -22.38 -25.99 8.74
N GLY A 99 -23.03 -25.53 7.66
CA GLY A 99 -24.23 -24.72 7.76
C GLY A 99 -24.97 -24.66 6.43
N THR A 100 -26.29 -24.59 6.51
CA THR A 100 -27.19 -24.74 5.36
C THR A 100 -27.73 -23.39 4.86
N SER A 101 -27.54 -22.32 5.62
CA SER A 101 -28.00 -20.98 5.23
C SER A 101 -27.01 -20.34 4.26
N PRO A 102 -27.47 -19.81 3.10
CA PRO A 102 -26.60 -19.06 2.19
C PRO A 102 -25.99 -17.86 2.93
N LEU A 103 -24.66 -17.74 2.87
CA LEU A 103 -23.95 -16.57 3.42
C LEU A 103 -23.99 -15.43 2.42
N GLU A 104 -24.19 -14.23 2.94
CA GLU A 104 -24.27 -13.03 2.14
C GLU A 104 -22.92 -12.67 1.51
N PRO A 105 -22.91 -12.12 0.28
CA PRO A 105 -21.70 -11.58 -0.33
C PRO A 105 -21.06 -10.53 0.59
N VAL A 106 -19.75 -10.60 0.74
CA VAL A 106 -18.98 -9.61 1.50
C VAL A 106 -18.52 -8.54 0.54
N LYS A 107 -18.84 -7.28 0.82
CA LYS A 107 -18.17 -6.15 0.21
C LYS A 107 -17.16 -5.62 1.20
N ILE A 108 -15.88 -5.65 0.84
CA ILE A 108 -14.88 -4.93 1.61
C ILE A 108 -15.09 -3.46 1.29
N SER A 109 -15.74 -2.73 2.21
CA SER A 109 -15.55 -1.30 2.22
C SER A 109 -14.14 -1.09 2.72
N TYR A 110 -13.27 -0.57 1.88
CA TYR A 110 -12.19 0.22 2.44
C TYR A 110 -12.91 1.27 3.28
N ALA A 111 -12.50 1.45 4.54
CA ALA A 111 -12.75 2.75 5.14
C ALA A 111 -12.37 3.73 4.03
N PRO A 112 -13.25 4.65 3.61
CA PRO A 112 -12.70 5.77 2.90
C PRO A 112 -11.58 6.22 3.83
N GLN A 113 -10.33 6.16 3.37
CA GLN A 113 -9.51 7.33 3.55
C GLN A 113 -10.47 8.41 3.09
N THR A 114 -11.12 9.07 4.03
CA THR A 114 -12.05 10.10 3.67
C THR A 114 -11.15 11.01 2.83
N PRO A 115 -11.42 11.22 1.51
CA PRO A 115 -11.20 12.58 1.05
C PRO A 115 -12.07 13.33 2.04
N ALA A 116 -11.43 14.00 3.02
CA ALA A 116 -12.11 14.59 4.15
C ALA A 116 -13.43 15.11 3.61
N THR A 117 -14.54 14.59 4.14
CA THR A 117 -15.91 14.98 3.78
C THR A 117 -15.86 16.43 3.40
N ALA A 118 -16.56 16.84 2.35
CA ALA A 118 -16.83 18.24 2.03
C ALA A 118 -17.44 18.95 3.27
N LYS A 119 -16.61 19.20 4.30
CA LYS A 119 -16.41 20.48 4.89
C LYS A 119 -16.30 21.32 3.65
N THR A 120 -17.26 22.23 3.49
CA THR A 120 -17.01 23.55 2.95
C THR A 120 -15.53 23.72 2.69
N SER A 121 -15.15 24.10 1.48
CA SER A 121 -13.84 24.70 1.25
C SER A 121 -13.66 25.85 2.25
N VAL A 122 -13.34 25.52 3.50
CA VAL A 122 -12.34 26.22 4.25
C VAL A 122 -11.15 25.97 3.36
N PRO A 123 -10.68 26.98 2.62
CA PRO A 123 -9.37 26.86 2.04
C PRO A 123 -8.52 26.44 3.23
N VAL A 124 -7.96 25.23 3.18
CA VAL A 124 -6.73 24.99 3.90
C VAL A 124 -5.90 26.12 3.37
N THR A 125 -5.72 27.15 4.20
CA THR A 125 -4.85 28.27 3.93
C THR A 125 -3.68 27.66 3.23
N ALA A 126 -3.52 28.00 1.94
CA ALA A 126 -2.53 27.39 1.08
C ALA A 126 -1.30 27.16 1.94
N SER A 127 -0.92 25.89 2.18
CA SER A 127 0.28 25.62 2.95
C SER A 127 1.33 26.50 2.29
N THR A 128 1.80 27.52 3.01
CA THR A 128 2.71 28.53 2.43
C THR A 128 4.03 27.85 2.04
N GLU A 129 4.22 26.66 2.58
CA GLU A 129 5.31 25.75 2.35
C GLU A 129 5.24 25.11 0.94
N PRO A 130 6.33 25.20 0.15
CA PRO A 130 6.42 24.58 -1.16
C PRO A 130 6.16 23.06 -1.14
N LEU A 131 5.49 22.57 -2.18
CA LEU A 131 5.16 21.15 -2.37
C LEU A 131 6.36 20.19 -2.17
N PRO A 132 7.58 20.49 -2.67
CA PRO A 132 8.74 19.63 -2.42
C PRO A 132 9.04 19.40 -0.94
N ILE A 133 8.86 20.42 -0.09
CA ILE A 133 9.12 20.32 1.34
C ILE A 133 8.09 19.42 2.01
N LEU A 134 6.80 19.60 1.67
CA LEU A 134 5.71 18.76 2.16
C LEU A 134 5.92 17.28 1.77
N LEU A 135 6.35 17.03 0.53
CA LEU A 135 6.64 15.68 0.04
C LEU A 135 7.81 15.03 0.75
N VAL A 136 8.90 15.77 0.98
CA VAL A 136 10.06 15.27 1.74
C VAL A 136 9.65 14.97 3.18
N ARG A 137 8.89 15.85 3.83
CA ARG A 137 8.36 15.61 5.19
C ARG A 137 7.50 14.35 5.24
N TYR A 138 6.56 14.22 4.30
CA TYR A 138 5.70 13.05 4.20
C TYR A 138 6.50 11.76 4.01
N ALA A 139 7.49 11.75 3.10
CA ALA A 139 8.36 10.61 2.85
C ALA A 139 9.17 10.22 4.10
N ALA A 140 9.76 11.21 4.79
CA ALA A 140 10.53 10.98 6.01
C ALA A 140 9.67 10.41 7.14
N GLN A 141 8.47 10.94 7.35
CA GLN A 141 7.53 10.41 8.35
C GLN A 141 7.10 8.97 8.03
N ASN A 142 6.88 8.63 6.76
CA ASN A 142 6.54 7.25 6.38
C ASN A 142 7.69 6.26 6.63
N LEU A 143 8.94 6.69 6.59
CA LEU A 143 10.10 5.83 6.84
C LEU A 143 10.45 5.71 8.32
N TYR A 144 10.37 6.81 9.07
CA TYR A 144 10.94 6.91 10.41
C TYR A 144 9.90 7.08 11.53
N ALA A 145 8.68 7.51 11.22
CA ALA A 145 7.63 7.70 12.21
C ALA A 145 6.64 6.53 12.24
N PRO A 146 5.99 6.27 13.38
CA PRO A 146 4.84 5.37 13.42
C PRO A 146 3.75 5.82 12.43
N LEU A 147 3.16 4.87 11.69
CA LEU A 147 2.16 5.18 10.65
C LEU A 147 0.97 6.02 11.16
N ARG A 148 0.60 5.86 12.44
CA ARG A 148 -0.47 6.64 13.10
C ARG A 148 -0.15 8.13 13.29
N THR A 149 1.13 8.51 13.19
CA THR A 149 1.62 9.89 13.38
C THR A 149 2.05 10.54 12.06
N VAL A 150 1.90 9.83 10.94
CA VAL A 150 2.17 10.40 9.61
C VAL A 150 1.11 11.44 9.32
N GLU A 151 1.55 12.65 9.01
CA GLU A 151 0.68 13.74 8.57
C GLU A 151 0.14 13.39 7.19
N ALA A 152 -1.19 13.36 7.04
CA ALA A 152 -1.81 13.07 5.76
C ALA A 152 -1.57 14.24 4.79
N LEU A 153 -0.96 13.95 3.63
CA LEU A 153 -0.80 14.91 2.55
C LEU A 153 -1.81 14.58 1.44
N PRO A 154 -2.85 15.40 1.21
CA PRO A 154 -3.91 15.09 0.26
C PRO A 154 -3.40 14.84 -1.16
N GLY A 155 -3.89 13.78 -1.80
CA GLY A 155 -3.54 13.42 -3.18
C GLY A 155 -2.21 12.68 -3.34
N VAL A 156 -1.44 12.50 -2.26
CA VAL A 156 -0.22 11.68 -2.30
C VAL A 156 -0.58 10.20 -2.34
N THR A 157 0.03 9.47 -3.27
CA THR A 157 -0.12 8.03 -3.42
C THR A 157 1.25 7.35 -3.52
N PRO A 158 1.40 6.10 -3.07
CA PRO A 158 2.61 5.33 -3.32
C PRO A 158 2.89 5.19 -4.83
N ALA A 159 4.15 5.29 -5.21
CA ALA A 159 4.61 5.17 -6.59
C ALA A 159 5.60 3.99 -6.75
N PRO A 160 5.58 3.27 -7.88
CA PRO A 160 6.51 2.18 -8.11
C PRO A 160 7.94 2.69 -8.32
N VAL A 161 8.89 2.18 -7.54
CA VAL A 161 10.31 2.49 -7.65
C VAL A 161 10.93 1.68 -8.80
N ARG A 162 10.76 2.16 -10.04
CA ARG A 162 11.28 1.51 -11.27
C ARG A 162 12.77 1.81 -11.48
N LEU A 163 13.60 1.47 -10.50
CA LEU A 163 15.04 1.73 -10.51
C LEU A 163 15.84 0.43 -10.38
N ALA A 164 17.11 0.47 -10.76
CA ALA A 164 18.05 -0.62 -10.48
C ALA A 164 18.16 -0.84 -8.98
N LYS A 165 18.42 -2.09 -8.56
CA LYS A 165 18.56 -2.45 -7.14
C LYS A 165 19.71 -1.68 -6.47
N LEU A 166 20.76 -1.41 -7.23
CA LEU A 166 21.92 -0.62 -6.84
C LEU A 166 22.14 0.45 -7.90
N ILE A 167 22.35 1.69 -7.45
CA ILE A 167 22.62 2.85 -8.29
C ILE A 167 24.04 3.29 -7.99
N THR A 168 24.91 3.28 -8.99
CA THR A 168 26.31 3.73 -8.88
C THR A 168 26.51 5.12 -9.43
N THR A 169 25.55 5.60 -10.23
CA THR A 169 25.66 6.87 -10.94
C THR A 169 25.23 8.08 -10.12
N LEU A 170 24.54 7.90 -8.97
CA LEU A 170 23.96 9.01 -8.20
C LEU A 170 25.01 9.89 -7.50
N LEU A 171 26.07 9.28 -6.95
CA LEU A 171 27.18 9.98 -6.27
C LEU A 171 28.51 9.32 -6.69
N PRO A 172 28.92 9.43 -7.96
CA PRO A 172 30.04 8.66 -8.51
C PRO A 172 31.39 9.06 -7.90
N GLN A 173 31.47 10.26 -7.30
CA GLN A 173 32.67 10.78 -6.66
C GLN A 173 32.83 10.30 -5.21
N GLN A 174 31.78 9.70 -4.62
CA GLN A 174 31.78 9.24 -3.25
C GLN A 174 31.76 7.70 -3.21
N PRO A 175 32.48 7.05 -2.27
CA PRO A 175 32.44 5.60 -2.12
C PRO A 175 31.16 5.17 -1.39
N VAL A 176 30.01 5.45 -2.00
CA VAL A 176 28.69 5.16 -1.44
C VAL A 176 27.87 4.28 -2.38
N THR A 177 27.08 3.39 -1.80
CA THR A 177 26.11 2.59 -2.52
C THR A 177 24.73 3.17 -2.34
N ALA A 178 24.03 3.46 -3.43
CA ALA A 178 22.66 3.95 -3.41
C ALA A 178 21.65 2.82 -3.69
N THR A 179 20.70 2.60 -2.78
CA THR A 179 19.68 1.55 -2.87
C THR A 179 18.29 2.16 -2.73
N PRO A 180 17.42 2.07 -3.76
CA PRO A 180 16.08 2.64 -3.69
C PRO A 180 15.22 1.96 -2.62
N LEU A 181 14.45 2.74 -1.86
CA LEU A 181 13.58 2.23 -0.79
C LEU A 181 12.10 2.31 -1.16
N ALA A 182 11.61 3.52 -1.43
CA ALA A 182 10.19 3.80 -1.66
C ALA A 182 10.04 5.09 -2.49
N ALA A 183 8.89 5.26 -3.12
CA ALA A 183 8.53 6.51 -3.79
C ALA A 183 7.05 6.84 -3.55
N TRP A 184 6.76 8.14 -3.58
CA TRP A 184 5.41 8.68 -3.47
C TRP A 184 5.23 9.77 -4.53
N GLN A 185 4.02 9.92 -5.02
CA GLN A 185 3.70 10.89 -6.06
C GLN A 185 2.43 11.65 -5.74
N VAL A 186 2.40 12.90 -6.18
CA VAL A 186 1.21 13.76 -6.21
C VAL A 186 1.25 14.59 -7.48
N ASN A 187 0.17 14.54 -8.26
CA ASN A 187 0.13 15.11 -9.60
C ASN A 187 1.30 14.59 -10.46
N ALA A 188 2.13 15.48 -10.99
CA ALA A 188 3.35 15.13 -11.73
C ALA A 188 4.58 15.02 -10.82
N THR A 189 4.56 15.51 -9.59
CA THR A 189 5.73 15.52 -8.71
C THR A 189 5.89 14.20 -7.96
N THR A 190 7.09 13.62 -8.02
CA THR A 190 7.45 12.39 -7.33
C THR A 190 8.57 12.66 -6.33
N VAL A 191 8.47 12.09 -5.13
CA VAL A 191 9.58 11.99 -4.18
C VAL A 191 10.02 10.54 -4.08
N THR A 192 11.32 10.30 -4.24
CA THR A 192 11.93 8.96 -4.10
C THR A 192 12.93 8.96 -2.96
N ALA A 193 12.75 8.04 -2.02
CA ALA A 193 13.70 7.78 -0.95
C ALA A 193 14.73 6.74 -1.39
N ILE A 194 16.00 7.10 -1.29
CA ILE A 194 17.14 6.25 -1.65
C ILE A 194 18.07 6.18 -0.45
N ARG A 195 18.37 4.97 0.01
CA ARG A 195 19.34 4.72 1.07
C ARG A 195 20.75 4.82 0.50
N LEU A 196 21.57 5.66 1.11
CA LEU A 196 23.00 5.76 0.86
C LEU A 196 23.73 5.03 1.98
N GLN A 197 24.71 4.20 1.62
CA GLN A 197 25.56 3.51 2.57
C GLN A 197 27.03 3.70 2.21
N ASN A 198 27.84 4.07 3.20
CA ASN A 198 29.27 4.26 3.06
C ASN A 198 30.01 2.93 2.89
N GLN A 199 30.88 2.86 1.90
CA GLN A 199 31.73 1.70 1.63
C GLN A 199 33.17 1.88 2.12
N SER A 200 33.53 3.08 2.56
CA SER A 200 34.86 3.44 3.07
C SER A 200 34.94 3.38 4.61
N GLY A 201 36.16 3.37 5.15
CA GLY A 201 36.41 3.45 6.59
C GLY A 201 36.45 4.89 7.14
N GLN A 202 36.05 5.90 6.36
CA GLN A 202 36.14 7.31 6.73
C GLN A 202 34.74 7.94 6.79
N LEU A 203 34.58 9.00 7.58
CA LEU A 203 33.36 9.81 7.56
C LEU A 203 33.24 10.55 6.22
N ILE A 204 32.06 10.52 5.62
CA ILE A 204 31.73 11.24 4.39
C ILE A 204 30.74 12.35 4.73
N THR A 205 31.03 13.57 4.27
CA THR A 205 30.04 14.67 4.26
C THR A 205 29.36 14.69 2.90
N LEU A 206 28.04 14.77 2.89
CA LEU A 206 27.21 14.73 1.69
C LEU A 206 26.81 16.14 1.27
N ASP A 207 27.19 16.53 0.06
CA ASP A 207 26.73 17.77 -0.56
C ASP A 207 25.63 17.46 -1.59
N PRO A 208 24.43 18.07 -1.49
CA PRO A 208 23.36 17.85 -2.47
C PRO A 208 23.76 18.21 -3.90
N ARG A 209 24.77 19.07 -4.08
CA ARG A 209 25.29 19.50 -5.39
C ARG A 209 26.13 18.43 -6.09
N GLU A 210 26.58 17.42 -5.37
CA GLU A 210 27.31 16.27 -5.94
C GLU A 210 26.38 15.23 -6.55
N LEU A 211 25.08 15.27 -6.20
CA LEU A 211 24.07 14.35 -6.72
C LEU A 211 23.94 14.49 -8.24
N GLN A 212 24.09 13.38 -8.95
CA GLN A 212 23.97 13.34 -10.40
C GLN A 212 22.54 13.00 -10.83
N GLY A 213 21.95 13.90 -11.62
CA GLY A 213 20.62 13.74 -12.19
C GLY A 213 19.89 15.07 -12.30
N GLN A 214 18.62 15.01 -12.70
CA GLN A 214 17.77 16.19 -12.82
C GLN A 214 16.71 16.19 -11.72
N PHE A 215 17.00 16.88 -10.62
CA PHE A 215 16.11 16.96 -9.46
C PHE A 215 15.60 18.38 -9.28
N THR A 216 14.31 18.50 -8.93
CA THR A 216 13.72 19.76 -8.50
C THR A 216 14.19 20.15 -7.10
N ALA A 217 14.35 19.15 -6.24
CA ALA A 217 14.92 19.31 -4.90
C ALA A 217 15.57 18.00 -4.45
N ALA A 218 16.54 18.10 -3.54
CA ALA A 218 17.10 16.95 -2.84
C ALA A 218 17.35 17.31 -1.38
N ALA A 219 17.09 16.37 -0.48
CA ALA A 219 17.35 16.54 0.94
C ALA A 219 17.91 15.25 1.53
N PHE A 220 18.91 15.36 2.40
CA PHE A 220 19.40 14.22 3.17
C PHE A 220 18.69 14.17 4.52
N GLN A 221 18.45 12.96 5.03
CA GLN A 221 18.01 12.75 6.40
C GLN A 221 19.05 13.29 7.39
N HIS A 222 20.32 12.97 7.13
CA HIS A 222 21.51 13.59 7.72
C HIS A 222 22.55 13.75 6.61
N ASP A 223 23.28 14.85 6.63
CA ASP A 223 24.26 15.27 5.62
C ASP A 223 25.64 14.61 5.79
N TRP A 224 25.71 13.50 6.51
CA TRP A 224 26.94 12.75 6.73
C TRP A 224 26.68 11.24 6.83
N LEU A 225 27.74 10.47 6.59
CA LEU A 225 27.79 9.03 6.75
C LEU A 225 29.03 8.67 7.56
N GLY A 226 28.86 7.89 8.63
CA GLY A 226 29.98 7.35 9.39
C GLY A 226 30.75 6.25 8.64
N PRO A 227 31.89 5.81 9.17
CA PRO A 227 32.66 4.69 8.65
C PRO A 227 31.82 3.42 8.44
N ARG A 228 32.11 2.68 7.36
CA ARG A 228 31.46 1.42 7.02
C ARG A 228 31.40 0.45 8.20
N GLY A 229 30.23 -0.14 8.42
CA GLY A 229 30.00 -1.15 9.45
C GLY A 229 29.58 -0.60 10.81
N LEU A 230 29.52 0.73 10.97
CA LEU A 230 28.88 1.38 12.10
C LEU A 230 27.39 1.63 11.82
N ALA A 231 26.61 1.88 12.88
CA ALA A 231 25.18 2.17 12.75
C ALA A 231 24.91 3.47 11.95
N GLU A 232 25.85 4.41 12.02
CA GLU A 232 25.82 5.66 11.27
C GLU A 232 26.36 5.57 9.83
N ASP A 233 26.72 4.38 9.33
CA ASP A 233 27.25 4.21 7.96
C ASP A 233 26.19 4.42 6.85
N THR A 234 24.96 4.77 7.24
CA THR A 234 23.78 4.79 6.39
C THR A 234 22.95 6.06 6.62
N THR A 235 22.48 6.66 5.54
CA THR A 235 21.49 7.76 5.54
C THR A 235 20.49 7.59 4.40
N VAL A 236 19.46 8.42 4.34
CA VAL A 236 18.50 8.44 3.24
C VAL A 236 18.55 9.79 2.56
N VAL A 237 18.61 9.79 1.22
CA VAL A 237 18.36 10.96 0.39
C VAL A 237 16.95 10.90 -0.19
N TYR A 238 16.26 12.02 -0.15
CA TYR A 238 14.95 12.22 -0.75
C TYR A 238 15.12 13.05 -2.02
N LEU A 239 14.83 12.47 -3.18
CA LEU A 239 14.96 13.12 -4.48
C LEU A 239 13.56 13.49 -4.98
N VAL A 240 13.33 14.77 -5.23
CA VAL A 240 12.07 15.29 -5.79
C VAL A 240 12.25 15.56 -7.27
N THR A 241 11.38 14.97 -8.09
CA THR A 241 11.43 15.03 -9.55
C THR A 241 10.08 15.40 -10.15
N ASP A 242 10.11 15.99 -11.33
CA ASP A 242 8.92 16.01 -12.19
C ASP A 242 8.84 14.70 -12.98
N GLY A 243 7.74 13.97 -12.78
CA GLY A 243 7.56 12.60 -13.21
C GLY A 243 8.42 11.58 -12.45
N PRO A 244 8.50 10.35 -12.96
CA PRO A 244 9.22 9.26 -12.32
C PRO A 244 10.74 9.47 -12.34
N VAL A 245 11.39 9.25 -11.20
CA VAL A 245 12.84 9.38 -10.98
C VAL A 245 13.70 8.61 -11.99
N SER A 246 13.20 7.51 -12.55
CA SER A 246 13.91 6.71 -13.56
C SER A 246 14.24 7.47 -14.85
N ARG A 247 13.55 8.59 -15.12
CA ARG A 247 13.84 9.47 -16.27
C ARG A 247 14.89 10.54 -15.97
N THR A 248 15.16 10.77 -14.70
CA THR A 248 16.03 11.86 -14.22
C THR A 248 17.41 11.40 -13.80
N LEU A 249 17.54 10.13 -13.42
CA LEU A 249 18.82 9.51 -13.11
C LEU A 249 19.58 9.14 -14.38
N LEU A 250 20.90 9.20 -14.28
CA LEU A 250 21.78 8.70 -15.33
C LEU A 250 21.64 7.17 -15.45
N PRO A 251 21.74 6.61 -16.66
CA PRO A 251 21.69 5.17 -16.85
C PRO A 251 22.90 4.50 -16.21
N GLU A 252 22.69 3.35 -15.56
CA GLU A 252 23.79 2.56 -15.03
C GLU A 252 24.72 2.09 -16.16
N PRO A 253 26.06 2.10 -15.93
CA PRO A 253 27.00 1.56 -16.90
C PRO A 253 26.70 0.09 -17.18
N LYS A 254 26.93 -0.34 -18.43
CA LYS A 254 26.81 -1.75 -18.78
C LYS A 254 27.88 -2.54 -18.01
N PRO A 255 27.53 -3.75 -17.52
CA PRO A 255 28.49 -4.63 -16.84
C PRO A 255 29.62 -5.06 -17.77
#